data_AF-G5BJ41-F1
#
_entry.id   AF-G5BJ41-F1
#
_cell.length_a   1.000
_cell.length_b   1.000
_cell.length_c   1.000
_cell.angle_alpha   90.00
_cell.angle_beta   90.00
_cell.angle_gamma   90.00
#
_symmetry.space_group_name_H-M   'P 1'
#
loop_
_entity.id
_entity.type
_entity.pdbx_description
1 polymer ?
#
loop_
_entity_poly.entity_id
_entity_poly.type
_entity_poly.pdbx_seq_one_letter_code
_entity_poly.pdbx_strand_id
1 'polypeptide(L)'
;MLAASWTSQQVGECTITVIVIVRGGGVTHITPVAQGYIIGSCIKHIPIAGTDIMYFIQQLLREREVGIPPEQSLETAKDIKEKYCYICPDTVKEFAQYDVDPQKWIKQYTSIHVINQKKFIIDVGYESFLGPEIFFHPEFANLDFMESILDVVDEVIQNCPIDCSSPP
;
A
#
# COMPACT_ATOMS: atom_id res chain seq x y z
N MET A 1 6.03 5.60 -7.72
CA MET A 1 5.72 4.33 -8.41
C MET A 1 6.39 3.27 -7.57
N LEU A 2 5.63 2.49 -6.80
CA LEU A 2 6.15 1.35 -6.07
C LEU A 2 5.95 0.14 -6.98
N ALA A 3 7.05 -0.58 -7.27
CA ALA A 3 7.06 -1.81 -8.03
C ALA A 3 7.62 -2.89 -7.10
N ALA A 4 6.80 -3.90 -6.81
CA ALA A 4 7.23 -5.09 -6.11
C ALA A 4 7.17 -6.27 -7.08
N SER A 5 8.21 -7.10 -7.07
CA SER A 5 8.29 -8.33 -7.86
C SER A 5 8.25 -9.52 -6.92
N TRP A 6 7.21 -10.36 -7.05
CA TRP A 6 7.17 -11.66 -6.40
C TRP A 6 7.60 -12.74 -7.39
N THR A 7 8.59 -13.53 -6.99
CA THR A 7 9.12 -14.68 -7.74
C THR A 7 8.77 -15.95 -6.99
N SER A 8 7.96 -16.82 -7.60
CA SER A 8 7.75 -18.20 -7.13
C SER A 8 8.58 -19.17 -7.98
N GLN A 9 9.31 -20.08 -7.34
CA GLN A 9 10.10 -21.16 -7.95
C GLN A 9 9.74 -22.46 -7.18
N GLN A 10 9.51 -23.65 -7.72
CA GLN A 10 9.60 -24.24 -9.06
C GLN A 10 8.55 -25.37 -9.14
N VAL A 11 7.84 -25.52 -10.26
CA VAL A 11 7.30 -26.82 -10.71
C VAL A 11 7.53 -26.88 -12.22
N GLY A 12 8.62 -27.53 -12.67
CA GLY A 12 8.92 -27.79 -14.08
C GLY A 12 9.22 -26.54 -14.93
N GLU A 13 10.48 -26.10 -14.97
CA GLU A 13 11.12 -25.15 -15.94
C GLU A 13 10.46 -23.79 -16.28
N CYS A 14 9.28 -23.46 -15.76
CA CYS A 14 8.63 -22.17 -15.95
C CYS A 14 8.74 -21.29 -14.70
N THR A 15 9.35 -20.11 -14.85
CA THR A 15 9.35 -19.07 -13.81
C THR A 15 8.34 -18.00 -14.21
N ILE A 16 7.30 -17.84 -13.39
CA ILE A 16 6.31 -16.76 -13.50
C ILE A 16 6.71 -15.68 -12.49
N THR A 17 6.91 -14.46 -13.00
CA THR A 17 7.15 -13.25 -12.20
C THR A 17 5.89 -12.41 -12.23
N VAL A 18 5.34 -12.08 -11.07
CA VAL A 18 4.21 -11.15 -11.01
C VAL A 18 4.72 -9.76 -10.71
N ILE A 19 4.37 -8.80 -11.56
CA ILE A 19 4.70 -7.39 -11.41
C ILE A 19 3.47 -6.66 -10.90
N VAL A 20 3.57 -6.09 -9.70
CA VAL A 20 2.52 -5.25 -9.12
C VAL A 20 2.89 -3.80 -9.31
N ILE A 21 2.06 -3.06 -10.04
CA ILE A 21 2.24 -1.63 -10.31
C ILE A 21 1.15 -0.84 -9.59
N VAL A 22 1.56 -0.19 -8.50
CA VAL A 22 0.72 0.77 -7.78
C VAL A 22 1.00 2.16 -8.35
N ARG A 23 0.00 2.72 -9.05
CA ARG A 23 0.04 4.09 -9.56
C ARG A 23 -0.96 4.95 -8.78
N GLY A 24 -0.70 6.26 -8.64
CA GLY A 24 -1.64 7.21 -8.01
C GLY A 24 -2.92 7.49 -8.81
N GLY A 25 -3.27 6.64 -9.78
CA GLY A 25 -4.39 6.80 -10.71
C GLY A 25 -5.57 5.88 -10.41
N GLY A 26 -5.89 5.66 -9.12
CA GLY A 26 -7.11 4.97 -8.67
C GLY A 26 -7.14 3.43 -8.83
N VAL A 27 -6.17 2.82 -9.52
CA VAL A 27 -6.10 1.37 -9.69
C VAL A 27 -4.67 0.84 -9.58
N THR A 28 -4.53 -0.31 -8.92
CA THR A 28 -3.30 -1.12 -8.90
C THR A 28 -3.40 -2.21 -9.95
N HIS A 29 -2.36 -2.33 -10.77
CA HIS A 29 -2.29 -3.31 -11.86
C HIS A 29 -1.42 -4.48 -11.45
N ILE A 30 -1.91 -5.69 -11.67
CA ILE A 30 -1.16 -6.92 -11.43
C ILE A 30 -0.95 -7.59 -12.77
N THR A 31 0.31 -7.63 -13.20
CA THR A 31 0.71 -8.09 -14.52
C THR A 31 1.63 -9.30 -14.39
N PRO A 32 1.18 -10.51 -14.75
CA PRO A 32 2.04 -11.69 -14.81
C PRO A 32 2.97 -11.64 -16.02
N VAL A 33 4.22 -12.03 -15.79
CA VAL A 33 5.28 -12.14 -16.79
C VAL A 33 5.91 -13.51 -16.71
N ALA A 34 5.90 -14.26 -17.81
CA ALA A 34 6.58 -15.55 -17.93
C ALA A 34 7.67 -15.43 -19.00
N GLN A 35 8.90 -15.84 -18.66
CA GLN A 35 10.05 -15.84 -19.59
C GLN A 35 10.27 -14.51 -20.35
N GLY A 36 9.90 -13.37 -19.74
CA GLY A 36 10.03 -12.04 -20.34
C GLY A 36 8.82 -11.57 -21.16
N TYR A 37 7.77 -12.38 -21.28
CA TYR A 37 6.53 -12.04 -21.97
C TYR A 37 5.38 -11.80 -21.00
N ILE A 38 4.59 -10.76 -21.25
CA ILE A 38 3.39 -10.45 -20.46
C ILE A 38 2.27 -11.43 -20.83
N ILE A 39 1.70 -12.10 -19.82
CA ILE A 39 0.53 -12.96 -20.01
C ILE A 39 -0.73 -12.09 -19.90
N GLY A 40 -1.13 -11.49 -21.03
CA GLY A 40 -2.23 -10.53 -21.07
C GLY A 40 -3.59 -11.06 -20.61
N SER A 41 -3.85 -12.37 -20.77
CA SER A 41 -5.09 -13.02 -20.36
C SER A 41 -5.29 -13.10 -18.85
N CYS A 42 -4.21 -12.96 -18.08
CA CYS A 42 -4.20 -13.13 -16.63
C CYS A 42 -3.97 -11.80 -15.88
N ILE A 43 -4.07 -10.66 -16.57
CA ILE A 43 -3.96 -9.35 -15.95
C ILE A 43 -5.18 -9.09 -15.06
N LYS A 44 -4.93 -8.63 -13.83
CA LYS A 44 -5.96 -8.23 -12.87
C LYS A 44 -5.75 -6.81 -12.40
N HIS A 45 -6.85 -6.19 -11.96
CA HIS A 45 -6.86 -4.82 -11.46
C HIS A 45 -7.54 -4.78 -10.10
N ILE A 46 -6.93 -4.06 -9.17
CA ILE A 46 -7.46 -3.82 -7.83
C ILE A 46 -7.91 -2.35 -7.75
N PRO A 47 -9.14 -2.05 -7.29
CA PRO A 47 -9.67 -0.69 -7.16
C PRO A 47 -9.10 0.04 -5.92
N ILE A 48 -7.80 -0.12 -5.68
CA ILE A 48 -7.05 0.49 -4.60
C ILE A 48 -5.75 1.00 -5.18
N ALA A 49 -5.42 2.25 -4.88
CA ALA A 49 -4.22 2.92 -5.33
C ALA A 49 -3.52 3.66 -4.19
N GLY A 50 -2.36 4.23 -4.50
CA GLY A 50 -1.65 5.10 -3.57
C GLY A 50 -2.42 6.37 -3.16
N THR A 51 -3.52 6.68 -3.86
CA THR A 51 -4.42 7.79 -3.53
C THR A 51 -5.36 7.39 -2.40
N ASP A 52 -5.88 6.16 -2.40
CA ASP A 52 -6.73 5.62 -1.34
C ASP A 52 -5.97 5.52 -0.01
N ILE A 53 -4.71 5.09 -0.05
CA ILE A 53 -3.80 5.12 1.11
C ILE A 53 -3.68 6.54 1.68
N MET A 54 -3.50 7.52 0.81
CA MET A 54 -3.34 8.91 1.22
C MET A 54 -4.63 9.45 1.86
N TYR A 55 -5.79 9.14 1.30
CA TYR A 55 -7.08 9.52 1.89
C TYR A 55 -7.33 8.81 3.22
N PHE A 56 -6.96 7.54 3.34
CA PHE A 56 -7.10 6.79 4.58
C PHE A 56 -6.20 7.38 5.69
N ILE A 57 -4.93 7.63 5.40
CA ILE A 57 -4.01 8.32 6.34
C ILE A 57 -4.57 9.71 6.71
N GLN A 58 -5.10 10.44 5.74
CA GLN A 58 -5.71 11.75 6.00
C GLN A 58 -6.88 11.66 6.99
N GLN A 59 -7.73 10.65 6.85
CA GLN A 59 -8.86 10.43 7.77
C GLN A 59 -8.35 10.14 9.20
N LEU A 60 -7.41 9.21 9.35
CA LEU A 60 -6.81 8.88 10.65
C LEU A 60 -6.18 10.11 11.33
N LEU A 61 -5.45 10.91 10.56
CA LEU A 61 -4.84 12.14 11.06
C LEU A 61 -5.88 13.19 11.49
N ARG A 62 -7.01 13.31 10.77
CA ARG A 62 -8.07 14.26 11.13
C ARG A 62 -8.82 13.84 12.39
N GLU A 63 -8.96 12.55 12.64
CA GLU A 63 -9.62 12.02 13.83
C GLU A 63 -8.78 12.21 15.10
N ARG A 64 -7.45 12.15 14.97
CA ARG A 64 -6.52 12.22 16.10
C ARG A 64 -5.89 13.59 16.32
N GLU A 65 -5.51 14.30 15.25
CA GLU A 65 -4.70 15.52 15.31
C GLU A 65 -5.52 16.77 14.96
N VAL A 66 -5.55 17.76 15.87
CA VAL A 66 -6.31 19.03 15.70
C VAL A 66 -5.47 20.14 15.04
N GLY A 67 -4.15 19.96 14.96
CA GLY A 67 -3.20 20.98 14.51
C GLY A 67 -3.01 21.10 12.99
N ILE A 68 -3.63 20.21 12.21
CA ILE A 68 -3.41 20.14 10.76
C ILE A 68 -4.31 21.15 10.04
N PRO A 69 -3.75 22.10 9.28
CA PRO A 69 -4.53 23.00 8.44
C PRO A 69 -5.31 22.21 7.37
N PRO A 70 -6.63 22.46 7.21
CA PRO A 70 -7.44 21.71 6.25
C PRO A 70 -6.94 21.82 4.82
N GLU A 71 -6.37 22.96 4.43
CA GLU A 71 -5.75 23.22 3.13
C GLU A 71 -4.47 22.42 2.87
N GLN A 72 -3.74 22.05 3.93
CA GLN A 72 -2.49 21.27 3.84
C GLN A 72 -2.67 19.81 4.29
N SER A 73 -3.89 19.40 4.61
CA SER A 73 -4.20 18.07 5.12
C SER A 73 -3.81 16.95 4.15
N LEU A 74 -4.05 17.14 2.84
CA LEU A 74 -3.64 16.17 1.82
C LEU A 74 -2.12 16.11 1.62
N GLU A 75 -1.46 17.27 1.61
CA GLU A 75 0.00 17.33 1.45
C GLU A 75 0.72 16.70 2.65
N THR A 76 0.21 16.93 3.86
CA THR A 76 0.69 16.31 5.08
C THR A 76 0.53 14.79 5.04
N ALA A 77 -0.65 14.30 4.65
CA ALA A 77 -0.89 12.86 4.52
C ALA A 77 0.02 12.22 3.45
N LYS A 78 0.27 12.91 2.34
CA LYS A 78 1.21 12.45 1.31
C LYS A 78 2.64 12.36 1.86
N ASP A 79 3.11 13.38 2.55
CA ASP A 79 4.46 13.43 3.11
C ASP A 79 4.64 12.34 4.19
N ILE A 80 3.60 12.10 5.00
CA ILE A 80 3.59 11.01 5.97
C ILE A 80 3.67 9.65 5.28
N LYS A 81 2.85 9.45 4.25
CA LYS A 81 2.87 8.22 3.45
C LYS A 81 4.26 7.93 2.88
N GLU A 82 4.94 8.94 2.36
CA GLU A 82 6.24 8.76 1.70
C GLU A 82 7.41 8.63 2.70
N LYS A 83 7.31 9.21 3.89
CA LYS A 83 8.42 9.24 4.87
C LYS A 83 8.30 8.24 6.02
N TYR A 84 7.09 7.95 6.46
CA TYR A 84 6.86 7.18 7.70
C TYR A 84 6.15 5.85 7.47
N CYS A 85 5.44 5.66 6.36
CA CYS A 85 4.72 4.41 6.17
C CYS A 85 5.63 3.22 5.89
N TYR A 86 5.26 2.07 6.45
CA TYR A 86 5.94 0.79 6.26
C TYR A 86 4.95 -0.36 6.40
N ILE A 87 5.27 -1.51 5.78
CA ILE A 87 4.50 -2.74 5.93
C ILE A 87 5.08 -3.50 7.12
N CYS A 88 4.22 -3.92 8.04
CA CYS A 88 4.59 -4.77 9.17
C CYS A 88 4.11 -6.22 8.92
N PRO A 89 4.76 -7.23 9.50
CA PRO A 89 4.36 -8.62 9.31
C PRO A 89 3.14 -9.04 10.15
N ASP A 90 2.87 -8.34 11.26
CA ASP A 90 1.79 -8.65 12.19
C ASP A 90 1.26 -7.34 12.79
N THR A 91 0.14 -6.86 12.27
CA THR A 91 -0.48 -5.59 12.69
C THR A 91 -0.91 -5.60 14.14
N VAL A 92 -1.42 -6.73 14.65
CA VAL A 92 -1.90 -6.86 16.03
C VAL A 92 -0.74 -6.71 17.02
N LYS A 93 0.41 -7.33 16.73
CA LYS A 93 1.63 -7.14 17.53
C LYS A 93 2.18 -5.72 17.42
N GLU A 94 2.06 -5.10 16.26
CA GLU A 94 2.51 -3.72 16.08
C GLU A 94 1.65 -2.75 16.90
N PHE A 95 0.32 -2.91 16.89
CA PHE A 95 -0.58 -2.18 17.78
C PHE A 95 -0.19 -2.32 19.24
N ALA A 96 0.01 -3.55 19.72
CA ALA A 96 0.38 -3.80 21.10
C ALA A 96 1.70 -3.11 21.49
N GLN A 97 2.67 -2.99 20.57
CA GLN A 97 3.92 -2.28 20.82
C GLN A 97 3.72 -0.77 20.99
N TYR A 98 2.85 -0.17 20.16
CA TYR A 98 2.51 1.25 20.26
C TYR A 98 1.72 1.56 21.55
N ASP A 99 0.84 0.66 22.00
CA ASP A 99 0.12 0.79 23.27
C ASP A 99 1.04 0.67 24.49
N VAL A 100 2.04 -0.23 24.44
CA VAL A 100 2.98 -0.46 25.54
C VAL A 100 3.99 0.68 25.69
N ASP A 101 4.55 1.19 24.59
CA ASP A 101 5.54 2.27 24.62
C ASP A 101 5.30 3.32 23.53
N PRO A 102 4.29 4.19 23.72
CA PRO A 102 3.94 5.19 22.71
C PRO A 102 5.07 6.18 22.45
N GLN A 103 5.91 6.49 23.44
CA GLN A 103 6.99 7.47 23.28
C GLN A 103 8.12 6.98 22.35
N LYS A 104 8.35 5.67 22.31
CA LYS A 104 9.36 5.08 21.43
C LYS A 104 8.90 4.97 19.97
N TRP A 105 7.61 4.72 19.75
CA TRP A 105 7.08 4.39 18.42
C TRP A 105 6.41 5.57 17.71
N ILE A 106 5.81 6.50 18.46
CA ILE A 106 5.23 7.72 17.90
C ILE A 106 6.37 8.65 17.44
N LYS A 107 6.32 9.04 16.17
CA LYS A 107 7.28 9.97 15.57
C LYS A 107 6.67 11.35 15.46
N GLN A 108 7.48 12.40 15.58
CA GLN A 108 6.97 13.77 15.39
C GLN A 108 7.23 14.25 13.97
N TYR A 109 6.17 14.63 13.28
CA TYR A 109 6.24 15.34 12.02
C TYR A 109 6.09 16.84 12.26
N THR A 110 7.01 17.63 11.69
CA THR A 110 6.93 19.08 11.76
C THR A 110 6.86 19.65 10.35
N SER A 111 5.89 20.54 10.13
CA SER A 111 5.77 21.30 8.89
C SER A 111 5.39 22.74 9.16
N ILE A 112 5.46 23.58 8.12
CA ILE A 112 5.20 25.01 8.20
C ILE A 112 3.86 25.29 7.53
N HIS A 113 3.01 26.03 8.24
CA HIS A 113 1.76 26.51 7.69
C HIS A 113 2.03 27.49 6.53
N VAL A 114 1.53 27.20 5.34
CA VAL A 114 1.81 27.99 4.13
C VAL A 114 1.32 29.43 4.29
N ILE A 115 0.16 29.64 4.93
CA ILE A 115 -0.45 30.96 5.07
C ILE A 115 0.16 31.74 6.24
N ASN A 116 0.19 31.12 7.43
CA ASN A 116 0.57 31.84 8.66
C ASN A 116 2.06 31.75 8.98
N GLN A 117 2.84 30.97 8.21
CA GLN A 117 4.27 30.71 8.40
C GLN A 117 4.62 30.18 9.81
N LYS A 118 3.62 29.68 10.55
CA LYS A 118 3.79 29.06 11.86
C LYS A 118 4.07 27.57 11.68
N LYS A 119 4.98 27.04 12.48
CA LYS A 119 5.22 25.60 12.53
C LYS A 119 4.04 24.92 13.22
N PHE A 120 3.61 23.80 12.67
CA PHE A 120 2.72 22.85 13.33
C PHE A 120 3.45 21.52 13.45
N ILE A 121 3.21 20.86 14.59
CA ILE A 121 3.82 19.58 14.93
C ILE A 121 2.66 18.61 15.11
N ILE A 122 2.79 17.42 14.54
CA ILE A 122 1.83 16.34 14.69
C ILE A 122 2.55 15.07 15.07
N ASP A 123 1.84 14.24 15.80
CA ASP A 123 2.31 12.93 16.20
C ASP A 123 1.90 11.90 15.14
N VAL A 124 2.88 11.25 14.54
CA VAL A 124 2.70 10.17 13.57
C VAL A 124 2.73 8.83 14.29
N GLY A 125 1.61 8.13 14.25
CA GLY A 125 1.39 6.88 14.99
C GLY A 125 1.03 5.71 14.08
N TYR A 126 -0.15 5.15 14.34
CA TYR A 126 -0.69 3.94 13.72
C TYR A 126 -0.86 4.04 12.20
N GLU A 127 -1.12 5.24 11.68
CA GLU A 127 -1.26 5.50 10.24
C GLU A 127 -0.01 5.09 9.44
N SER A 128 1.15 4.98 10.08
CA SER A 128 2.39 4.51 9.47
C SER A 128 2.24 3.09 8.93
N PHE A 129 1.69 2.17 9.71
CA PHE A 129 1.52 0.77 9.29
C PHE A 129 0.11 0.48 8.78
N LEU A 130 -0.91 1.21 9.26
CA LEU A 130 -2.29 1.07 8.78
C LEU A 130 -2.49 1.58 7.36
N GLY A 131 -1.77 2.65 6.97
CA GLY A 131 -1.83 3.20 5.62
C GLY A 131 -1.66 2.14 4.52
N PRO A 132 -0.52 1.41 4.49
CA PRO A 132 -0.30 0.36 3.50
C PRO A 132 -1.10 -0.93 3.75
N GLU A 133 -1.66 -1.12 4.96
CA GLU A 133 -2.44 -2.30 5.30
C GLU A 133 -3.70 -2.46 4.43
N ILE A 134 -4.21 -1.36 3.85
CA ILE A 134 -5.39 -1.40 2.97
C ILE A 134 -5.19 -2.26 1.71
N PHE A 135 -3.96 -2.62 1.34
CA PHE A 135 -3.74 -3.58 0.25
C PHE A 135 -3.99 -5.02 0.68
N PHE A 136 -3.85 -5.32 1.96
CA PHE A 136 -4.06 -6.63 2.54
C PHE A 136 -5.48 -6.77 3.11
N HIS A 137 -5.99 -5.67 3.69
CA HIS A 137 -7.33 -5.54 4.25
C HIS A 137 -8.07 -4.37 3.56
N PRO A 138 -8.49 -4.56 2.30
CA PRO A 138 -9.14 -3.53 1.50
C PRO A 138 -10.44 -2.98 2.11
N GLU A 139 -11.08 -3.74 3.00
CA GLU A 139 -12.31 -3.35 3.70
C GLU A 139 -12.18 -2.06 4.51
N PHE A 140 -10.95 -1.66 4.87
CA PHE A 140 -10.69 -0.41 5.58
C PHE A 140 -10.86 0.84 4.72
N ALA A 141 -10.72 0.72 3.40
CA ALA A 141 -10.81 1.84 2.46
C ALA A 141 -11.99 1.71 1.48
N ASN A 142 -12.36 0.49 1.11
CA ASN A 142 -13.41 0.23 0.13
C ASN A 142 -14.28 -0.96 0.56
N LEU A 143 -15.54 -0.70 0.91
CA LEU A 143 -16.47 -1.73 1.37
C LEU A 143 -16.93 -2.68 0.25
N ASP A 144 -16.79 -2.27 -1.02
CA ASP A 144 -17.20 -3.06 -2.18
C ASP A 144 -16.10 -4.02 -2.66
N PHE A 145 -14.89 -3.94 -2.10
CA PHE A 145 -13.75 -4.78 -2.47
C PHE A 145 -13.08 -5.39 -1.23
N MET A 146 -13.11 -6.72 -1.11
CA MET A 146 -12.66 -7.44 0.09
C MET A 146 -11.45 -8.35 -0.16
N GLU A 147 -10.97 -8.46 -1.40
CA GLU A 147 -9.89 -9.39 -1.77
C GLU A 147 -8.52 -8.78 -1.52
N SER A 148 -7.66 -9.49 -0.77
CA SER A 148 -6.31 -9.00 -0.52
C SER A 148 -5.47 -9.01 -1.79
N ILE A 149 -4.45 -8.16 -1.86
CA ILE A 149 -3.49 -8.17 -2.98
C ILE A 149 -2.78 -9.53 -3.12
N LEU A 150 -2.63 -10.28 -2.02
CA LEU A 150 -2.02 -11.60 -2.04
C LEU A 150 -2.93 -12.63 -2.71
N ASP A 151 -4.22 -12.61 -2.40
CA ASP A 151 -5.21 -13.51 -3.01
C ASP A 151 -5.33 -13.24 -4.51
N VAL A 152 -5.36 -11.96 -4.91
CA VAL A 152 -5.42 -11.61 -6.33
C VAL A 152 -4.12 -12.02 -7.05
N VAL A 153 -2.96 -11.89 -6.41
CA VAL A 153 -1.69 -12.37 -6.99
C VAL A 153 -1.67 -13.88 -7.13
N ASP A 154 -2.16 -14.63 -6.13
CA ASP A 154 -2.25 -16.10 -6.22
C ASP A 154 -3.22 -16.50 -7.34
N GLU A 155 -4.40 -15.88 -7.41
CA GLU A 155 -5.36 -16.09 -8.49
C GLU A 155 -4.73 -15.84 -9.87
N VAL A 156 -3.94 -14.78 -10.01
CA VAL A 156 -3.21 -14.48 -11.25
C VAL A 156 -2.23 -15.60 -11.59
N ILE A 157 -1.49 -16.11 -10.61
CA ILE A 157 -0.52 -17.21 -10.80
C ILE A 157 -1.25 -18.50 -11.18
N GLN A 158 -2.33 -18.87 -10.49
CA GLN A 158 -3.09 -20.08 -10.75
C GLN A 158 -3.78 -20.06 -12.13
N ASN A 159 -4.21 -18.88 -12.58
CA ASN A 159 -4.83 -18.72 -13.89
C ASN A 159 -3.81 -18.64 -15.04
N CYS A 160 -2.53 -18.46 -14.75
CA CYS A 160 -1.49 -18.48 -15.79
C CYS A 160 -1.30 -19.91 -16.30
N PRO A 161 -1.26 -20.12 -17.63
CA PRO A 161 -0.99 -21.44 -18.19
C PRO A 161 0.40 -21.94 -17.76
N ILE A 162 0.47 -23.20 -17.30
CA ILE A 162 1.69 -23.86 -16.82
C ILE A 162 2.65 -24.18 -17.99
N ASP A 163 2.13 -24.27 -19.22
CA ASP A 163 2.90 -24.45 -20.43
C ASP A 163 3.52 -23.11 -20.90
N CYS A 164 4.75 -22.80 -20.47
CA CYS A 164 5.66 -21.99 -21.29
C CYS A 164 6.32 -22.88 -22.36
N SER A 165 5.51 -23.62 -23.11
CA SER A 165 5.98 -24.29 -24.32
C SER A 165 6.51 -23.22 -25.27
N SER A 166 7.77 -23.37 -25.65
CA SER A 166 8.54 -22.49 -26.53
C SER A 166 7.72 -22.00 -27.74
N PRO A 167 7.92 -20.76 -28.23
CA PRO A 167 7.29 -20.33 -29.46
C PRO A 167 7.75 -21.22 -30.64
N PRO A 168 6.90 -21.47 -31.65
CA PRO A 168 7.24 -22.26 -32.84
C PRO A 168 8.33 -21.61 -33.70
#